data_AF-A0A1A8G5Z4-F1
#
_entry.id   AF-A0A1A8G5Z4-F1
#
_cell.length_a   1.000
_cell.length_b   1.000
_cell.length_c   1.000
_cell.angle_alpha   90.00
_cell.angle_beta   90.00
_cell.angle_gamma   90.00
#
_symmetry.space_group_name_H-M   'P 1'
#
loop_
_entity.id
_entity.type
_entity.pdbx_description
1 polymer ?
#
loop_
_entity_poly.entity_id
_entity_poly.type
_entity_poly.pdbx_seq_one_letter_code
_entity_poly.pdbx_strand_id
1 'polypeptide(L)'
;LSERDCFKLFCLFNLLSEDRYPLVMITEEVEYLLKKLCTAMSQEWDEKPLEDLISQDPTVLEEGMSVWSFLEHMRTGRLLRVTSTEALSLALNEVFLEMYHNVLKRGYMWKKGHVRRNWTERWFVLKPSSMAYYASEDLK
;
A
#
# COMPACT_ATOMS: atom_id res chain seq x y z
N LEU A 1 -7.95 -2.46 -12.09
CA LEU A 1 -6.67 -2.82 -11.44
C LEU A 1 -5.76 -3.51 -12.45
N SER A 2 -4.49 -3.13 -12.50
CA SER A 2 -3.50 -3.85 -13.30
C SER A 2 -3.00 -5.12 -12.57
N GLU A 3 -2.36 -6.05 -13.29
CA GLU A 3 -1.73 -7.22 -12.65
C GLU A 3 -0.69 -6.83 -11.60
N ARG A 4 0.04 -5.73 -11.83
CA ARG A 4 1.02 -5.19 -10.87
C ARG A 4 0.35 -4.70 -9.60
N ASP A 5 -0.83 -4.10 -9.71
CA ASP A 5 -1.59 -3.65 -8.54
C ASP A 5 -2.13 -4.84 -7.75
N CYS A 6 -2.68 -5.85 -8.44
CA CYS A 6 -3.13 -7.09 -7.79
C CYS A 6 -1.99 -7.78 -7.04
N PHE A 7 -0.78 -7.83 -7.61
CA PHE A 7 0.38 -8.38 -6.94
C PHE A 7 0.76 -7.60 -5.67
N LYS A 8 0.74 -6.26 -5.71
CA LYS A 8 1.00 -5.44 -4.52
C LYS A 8 -0.05 -5.65 -3.44
N LEU A 9 -1.33 -5.71 -3.82
CA LEU A 9 -2.44 -6.01 -2.91
C LEU A 9 -2.28 -7.39 -2.28
N PHE A 10 -1.87 -8.40 -3.05
CA PHE A 10 -1.55 -9.73 -2.54
C PHE A 10 -0.42 -9.66 -1.51
N CYS A 11 0.67 -8.95 -1.79
CA CYS A 11 1.77 -8.80 -0.83
C CYS A 11 1.34 -8.10 0.46
N LEU A 12 0.53 -7.03 0.36
CA LEU A 12 -0.03 -6.34 1.52
C LEU A 12 -1.00 -7.23 2.29
N PHE A 13 -1.76 -8.07 1.59
CA PHE A 13 -2.63 -9.08 2.22
C PHE A 13 -1.83 -10.03 3.09
N ASN A 14 -0.81 -10.69 2.51
CA ASN A 14 0.02 -11.64 3.26
C ASN A 14 0.81 -10.97 4.40
N LEU A 15 1.12 -9.68 4.29
CA LEU A 15 1.82 -8.93 5.34
C LEU A 15 0.92 -8.66 6.55
N LEU A 16 -0.36 -8.42 6.31
CA LEU A 16 -1.33 -8.05 7.34
C LEU A 16 -2.02 -9.26 7.94
N SER A 17 -2.29 -10.30 7.16
CA SER A 17 -2.92 -11.53 7.64
C SER A 17 -2.10 -12.22 8.72
N GLU A 18 -2.80 -12.88 9.65
CA GLU A 18 -2.18 -13.70 10.68
C GLU A 18 -1.31 -14.84 10.11
N ASP A 19 -0.30 -15.26 10.87
CA ASP A 19 0.59 -16.40 10.54
C ASP A 19 -0.09 -17.79 10.71
N ARG A 20 -1.37 -17.92 10.35
CA ARG A 20 -2.15 -19.16 10.41
C ARG A 20 -2.83 -19.45 9.08
N TYR A 21 -2.79 -20.71 8.66
CA TYR A 21 -3.44 -21.14 7.42
C TYR A 21 -4.87 -21.65 7.68
N PRO A 22 -5.87 -21.30 6.86
CA PRO A 22 -5.78 -20.42 5.68
C PRO A 22 -5.58 -18.94 6.07
N LEU A 23 -4.83 -18.21 5.25
CA LEU A 23 -4.61 -16.77 5.46
C LEU A 23 -5.92 -16.02 5.24
N VAL A 24 -6.32 -15.30 6.28
CA VAL A 24 -7.49 -14.42 6.29
C VAL A 24 -7.08 -13.05 6.81
N MET A 25 -7.76 -12.02 6.32
CA MET A 25 -7.61 -10.67 6.84
C MET A 25 -8.85 -10.32 7.66
N ILE A 26 -8.68 -10.00 8.94
CA ILE A 26 -9.82 -9.60 9.77
C ILE A 26 -10.30 -8.19 9.40
N THR A 27 -11.51 -7.83 9.83
CA THR A 27 -12.14 -6.55 9.48
C THR A 27 -11.24 -5.35 9.79
N GLU A 28 -10.56 -5.38 10.93
CA GLU A 28 -9.66 -4.32 11.40
C GLU A 28 -8.42 -4.17 10.51
N GLU A 29 -7.88 -5.28 10.00
CA GLU A 29 -6.75 -5.28 9.08
C GLU A 29 -7.16 -4.76 7.70
N VAL A 30 -8.35 -5.16 7.22
CA VAL A 30 -8.94 -4.62 5.99
C VAL A 30 -9.12 -3.11 6.14
N GLU A 31 -9.80 -2.68 7.21
CA GLU A 31 -10.06 -1.27 7.48
C GLU A 31 -8.75 -0.46 7.57
N TYR A 32 -7.74 -1.00 8.26
CA TYR A 32 -6.42 -0.37 8.36
C TYR A 32 -5.79 -0.15 6.99
N LEU A 33 -5.78 -1.18 6.13
CA LEU A 33 -5.24 -1.07 4.78
C LEU A 33 -6.01 -0.06 3.93
N LEU A 34 -7.34 -0.07 4.01
CA LEU A 34 -8.18 0.86 3.25
C LEU A 34 -7.99 2.31 3.72
N LYS A 35 -7.90 2.56 5.03
CA LYS A 35 -7.54 3.88 5.60
C LYS A 35 -6.17 4.35 5.11
N LYS A 36 -5.18 3.46 5.05
CA LYS A 36 -3.85 3.78 4.50
C LYS A 36 -3.93 4.18 3.03
N LEU A 37 -4.70 3.45 2.22
CA LEU A 37 -4.91 3.79 0.80
C LEU A 37 -5.65 5.13 0.63
N CYS A 38 -6.72 5.38 1.38
CA CYS A 38 -7.43 6.66 1.38
C CYS A 38 -6.52 7.82 1.75
N THR A 39 -5.73 7.68 2.82
CA THR A 39 -4.76 8.69 3.26
C THR A 39 -3.74 8.98 2.17
N ALA A 40 -3.20 7.94 1.51
CA ALA A 40 -2.26 8.10 0.41
C ALA A 40 -2.88 8.77 -0.84
N MET A 41 -4.19 8.61 -1.05
CA MET A 41 -4.95 9.33 -2.08
C MET A 41 -5.36 10.76 -1.65
N SER A 42 -5.03 11.20 -0.43
CA SER A 42 -5.55 12.44 0.17
C SER A 42 -7.08 12.49 0.23
N GLN A 43 -7.71 11.35 0.47
CA GLN A 43 -9.16 11.19 0.60
C GLN A 43 -9.55 10.89 2.04
N GLU A 44 -10.73 11.34 2.44
CA GLU A 44 -11.34 10.93 3.70
C GLU A 44 -11.78 9.47 3.62
N TRP A 45 -11.60 8.74 4.72
CA TRP A 45 -12.10 7.39 4.86
C TRP A 45 -13.64 7.43 4.95
N ASP A 46 -14.31 6.72 4.05
CA ASP A 46 -15.76 6.47 4.10
C ASP A 46 -15.95 5.03 4.54
N GLU A 47 -16.52 4.83 5.73
CA GLU A 47 -16.70 3.51 6.35
C GLU A 47 -17.88 2.74 5.72
N LYS A 48 -18.83 3.46 5.10
CA LYS A 48 -20.07 2.89 4.55
C LYS A 48 -19.86 1.72 3.58
N PRO A 49 -18.92 1.75 2.62
CA PRO A 49 -18.73 0.64 1.70
C PRO A 49 -18.29 -0.65 2.42
N LEU A 50 -17.55 -0.53 3.53
CA LEU A 50 -17.16 -1.67 4.34
C LEU A 50 -18.32 -2.15 5.22
N GLU A 51 -19.07 -1.24 5.85
CA GLU A 51 -20.29 -1.59 6.61
C GLU A 51 -21.34 -2.29 5.75
N ASP A 52 -21.57 -1.79 4.53
CA ASP A 52 -22.49 -2.39 3.56
C ASP A 52 -22.05 -3.79 3.16
N LEU A 53 -20.74 -4.04 3.06
CA LEU A 53 -20.18 -5.36 2.78
C LEU A 53 -20.41 -6.32 3.94
N ILE A 54 -20.11 -5.89 5.17
CA ILE A 54 -20.30 -6.70 6.39
C ILE A 54 -21.79 -7.03 6.59
N SER A 55 -22.66 -6.08 6.29
CA SER A 55 -24.12 -6.28 6.37
C SER A 55 -24.62 -7.31 5.36
N GLN A 56 -23.98 -7.42 4.19
CA GLN A 56 -24.32 -8.41 3.17
C GLN A 56 -23.71 -9.78 3.47
N ASP A 57 -22.54 -9.82 4.11
CA ASP A 57 -21.84 -11.05 4.45
C ASP A 57 -21.32 -11.01 5.90
N PRO A 58 -22.16 -11.45 6.86
CA PRO A 58 -21.78 -11.50 8.28
C PRO A 58 -20.61 -12.43 8.57
N THR A 59 -20.32 -13.40 7.68
CA THR A 59 -19.25 -14.38 7.88
C THR A 59 -17.86 -13.74 7.84
N VAL A 60 -17.72 -12.59 7.17
CA VAL A 60 -16.48 -11.80 7.16
C VAL A 60 -16.08 -11.35 8.57
N LEU A 61 -17.05 -11.10 9.46
CA LEU A 61 -16.80 -10.67 10.82
C LEU A 61 -16.30 -11.83 11.71
N GLU A 62 -16.76 -13.05 11.45
CA GLU A 62 -16.45 -14.24 12.26
C GLU A 62 -15.20 -14.98 11.77
N GLU A 63 -15.03 -15.11 10.44
CA GLU A 63 -13.99 -15.93 9.81
C GLU A 63 -12.91 -15.11 9.09
N GLY A 64 -13.13 -13.80 8.90
CA GLY A 64 -12.24 -12.92 8.15
C GLY A 64 -12.39 -13.05 6.63
N MET A 65 -11.66 -12.21 5.91
CA MET A 65 -11.72 -12.12 4.46
C MET A 65 -10.59 -12.91 3.81
N SER A 66 -10.92 -13.85 2.91
CA SER A 66 -9.91 -14.56 2.10
C SER A 66 -9.25 -13.62 1.09
N VAL A 67 -8.04 -13.98 0.63
CA VAL A 67 -7.31 -13.20 -0.38
C VAL A 67 -8.10 -13.02 -1.67
N TRP A 68 -8.87 -14.03 -2.07
CA TRP A 68 -9.65 -14.00 -3.31
C TRP A 68 -10.87 -13.10 -3.18
N SER A 69 -11.57 -13.19 -2.04
CA SER A 69 -12.68 -12.28 -1.71
C SER A 69 -12.18 -10.84 -1.67
N PHE A 70 -11.05 -10.59 -0.99
CA PHE A 70 -10.43 -9.28 -0.90
C PHE A 70 -10.08 -8.70 -2.27
N LEU A 71 -9.35 -9.45 -3.10
CA LEU A 71 -8.97 -9.00 -4.44
C LEU A 71 -10.19 -8.74 -5.33
N GLU A 72 -11.24 -9.56 -5.22
CA GLU A 72 -12.47 -9.35 -5.97
C GLU A 72 -13.23 -8.09 -5.52
N HIS A 73 -13.31 -7.82 -4.22
CA HIS A 73 -13.92 -6.60 -3.70
C HIS A 73 -13.13 -5.33 -4.06
N MET A 74 -11.79 -5.41 -4.03
CA MET A 74 -10.92 -4.34 -4.53
C MET A 74 -11.10 -4.11 -6.04
N ARG A 75 -11.19 -5.18 -6.83
CA ARG A 75 -11.36 -5.11 -8.29
C ARG A 75 -12.71 -4.55 -8.71
N THR A 76 -13.77 -4.92 -7.99
CA THR A 76 -15.14 -4.45 -8.23
C THR A 76 -15.39 -3.05 -7.67
N GLY A 77 -14.42 -2.47 -6.93
CA GLY A 77 -14.55 -1.14 -6.35
C GLY A 77 -15.56 -1.05 -5.20
N ARG A 78 -15.88 -2.19 -4.57
CA ARG A 78 -16.84 -2.23 -3.45
C ARG A 78 -16.25 -1.73 -2.14
N LEU A 79 -14.93 -1.79 -1.96
CA LEU A 79 -14.25 -1.38 -0.73
C LEU A 79 -13.86 0.10 -0.69
N LEU A 80 -13.71 0.74 -1.84
CA LEU A 80 -13.24 2.12 -1.94
C LEU A 80 -14.03 2.87 -3.01
N ARG A 81 -14.49 4.07 -2.66
CA ARG A 81 -15.04 5.03 -3.63
C ARG A 81 -13.93 5.70 -4.42
N VAL A 82 -13.32 4.93 -5.32
CA VAL A 82 -12.20 5.39 -6.13
C VAL A 82 -12.70 6.25 -7.28
N THR A 83 -12.27 7.51 -7.33
CA THR A 83 -12.59 8.45 -8.41
C THR A 83 -11.67 8.33 -9.62
N SER A 84 -10.46 7.80 -9.43
CA SER A 84 -9.46 7.59 -10.49
C SER A 84 -8.65 6.31 -10.22
N THR A 85 -8.56 5.46 -11.24
CA THR A 85 -7.76 4.21 -11.16
C THR A 85 -6.27 4.53 -11.01
N GLU A 86 -5.82 5.61 -11.64
CA GLU A 86 -4.44 6.10 -11.56
C GLU A 86 -4.09 6.55 -10.14
N ALA A 87 -4.99 7.29 -9.48
CA ALA A 87 -4.81 7.71 -8.10
C ALA A 87 -4.68 6.51 -7.16
N LEU A 88 -5.52 5.48 -7.35
CA LEU A 88 -5.42 4.23 -6.59
C LEU A 88 -4.09 3.51 -6.84
N SER A 89 -3.65 3.37 -8.09
CA SER A 89 -2.38 2.70 -8.41
C SER A 89 -1.17 3.44 -7.81
N LEU A 90 -1.19 4.78 -7.79
CA LEU A 90 -0.16 5.59 -7.13
C LEU A 90 -0.19 5.42 -5.62
N ALA A 91 -1.37 5.53 -4.99
CA ALA A 91 -1.52 5.34 -3.54
C ALA A 91 -1.12 3.94 -3.09
N LEU A 92 -1.52 2.92 -3.84
CA LEU A 92 -1.11 1.53 -3.60
C LEU A 92 0.40 1.37 -3.71
N ASN A 93 1.05 2.05 -4.66
CA ASN A 93 2.49 2.03 -4.77
C ASN A 93 3.18 2.66 -3.56
N GLU A 94 2.67 3.79 -3.05
CA GLU A 94 3.18 4.42 -1.83
C GLU A 94 3.02 3.50 -0.61
N VAL A 95 1.81 2.99 -0.37
CA VAL A 95 1.50 2.09 0.75
C VAL A 95 2.33 0.81 0.68
N PHE A 96 2.48 0.22 -0.51
CA PHE A 96 3.33 -0.94 -0.72
C PHE A 96 4.78 -0.67 -0.35
N LEU A 97 5.34 0.47 -0.76
CA LEU A 97 6.73 0.80 -0.44
C LEU A 97 6.94 1.12 1.04
N GLU A 98 5.99 1.80 1.66
CA GLU A 98 6.00 2.09 3.10
C GLU A 98 5.95 0.80 3.90
N MET A 99 4.90 -0.01 3.71
CA MET A 99 4.61 -1.15 4.57
C MET A 99 5.45 -2.39 4.24
N TYR A 100 5.59 -2.73 2.95
CA TYR A 100 6.27 -3.96 2.54
C TYR A 100 7.79 -3.78 2.41
N HIS A 101 8.24 -2.62 1.94
CA HIS A 101 9.67 -2.35 1.73
C HIS A 101 10.31 -1.47 2.83
N ASN A 102 9.55 -1.05 3.83
CA ASN A 102 9.98 -0.19 4.94
C ASN A 102 10.60 1.13 4.46
N VAL A 103 10.08 1.71 3.39
CA VAL A 103 10.52 3.01 2.87
C VAL A 103 9.81 4.13 3.62
N LEU A 104 10.54 4.89 4.43
CA LEU A 104 9.98 5.99 5.21
C LEU A 104 9.82 7.26 4.39
N LYS A 105 10.81 7.55 3.54
CA LYS A 105 10.82 8.74 2.67
C LYS A 105 11.74 8.53 1.49
N ARG A 106 11.43 9.19 0.38
CA ARG A 106 12.22 9.20 -0.83
C ARG A 106 12.06 10.52 -1.56
N GLY A 107 13.07 10.90 -2.34
CA GLY A 107 13.08 12.19 -3.03
C GLY A 107 14.45 12.56 -3.55
N TYR A 108 14.47 13.54 -4.47
CA TYR A 108 15.71 14.15 -4.93
C TYR A 108 16.30 15.06 -3.86
N MET A 109 17.60 14.90 -3.61
CA MET A 109 18.37 15.78 -2.73
C MET A 109 19.76 16.01 -3.33
N TRP A 110 20.37 17.15 -2.98
CA TRP A 110 21.74 17.45 -3.36
C TRP A 110 22.73 16.78 -2.41
N LYS A 111 23.66 15.99 -2.95
CA LYS A 111 24.73 15.33 -2.20
C LYS A 111 26.08 15.96 -2.52
N LYS A 112 26.84 16.37 -1.50
CA LYS A 112 28.22 16.81 -1.64
C LYS A 112 29.18 15.62 -1.66
N GLY A 113 30.05 15.57 -2.67
CA GLY A 113 31.09 14.55 -2.77
C GLY A 113 32.13 14.67 -1.64
N HIS A 114 32.58 13.54 -1.10
CA HIS A 114 33.59 13.55 -0.03
C HIS A 114 34.97 14.01 -0.54
N VAL A 115 35.42 13.45 -1.67
CA VAL A 115 36.75 13.72 -2.25
C VAL A 115 36.74 14.99 -3.10
N ARG A 116 35.93 15.02 -4.16
CA ARG A 116 35.92 16.14 -5.13
C ARG A 116 34.98 17.29 -4.75
N ARG A 117 34.29 17.25 -3.60
CA ARG A 117 33.41 18.31 -3.04
C ARG A 117 32.35 18.93 -3.96
N ASN A 118 32.12 18.36 -5.14
CA ASN A 118 31.04 18.73 -6.06
C ASN A 118 29.67 18.35 -5.48
N TRP A 119 28.64 19.13 -5.81
CA TRP A 119 27.25 18.80 -5.51
C TRP A 119 26.62 18.08 -6.70
N THR A 120 25.97 16.96 -6.43
CA THR A 120 25.23 16.19 -7.43
C THR A 120 23.86 15.84 -6.88
N GLU A 121 22.82 16.06 -7.67
CA GLU A 121 21.46 15.60 -7.36
C GLU A 121 21.40 14.07 -7.40
N ARG A 122 20.77 13.46 -6.39
CA ARG A 122 20.60 12.01 -6.26
C ARG A 122 19.21 11.70 -5.73
N TRP A 123 18.67 10.56 -6.12
CA TRP A 123 17.44 10.03 -5.56
C TRP A 123 17.75 9.30 -4.25
N PHE A 124 17.30 9.83 -3.12
CA PHE A 124 17.50 9.21 -1.81
C PHE A 124 16.33 8.32 -1.43
N VAL A 125 16.63 7.22 -0.75
CA VAL A 125 15.66 6.31 -0.13
C VAL A 125 16.06 6.11 1.33
N LEU A 126 15.19 6.53 2.24
CA LEU A 126 15.34 6.39 3.67
C LEU A 126 14.53 5.19 4.16
N LYS A 127 15.19 4.29 4.90
CA LYS A 127 14.61 3.17 5.65
C LYS A 127 15.00 3.28 7.13
N PRO A 128 14.34 2.56 8.06
CA PRO A 128 14.63 2.68 9.50
C PRO A 128 16.11 2.50 9.89
N SER A 129 16.82 1.59 9.22
CA SER A 129 18.21 1.23 9.55
C SER A 129 19.23 1.65 8.49
N SER A 130 18.81 2.30 7.40
CA SER A 130 19.71 2.59 6.28
C SER A 130 19.23 3.76 5.43
N MET A 131 20.17 4.47 4.82
CA MET A 131 19.90 5.46 3.78
C MET A 131 20.72 5.11 2.54
N ALA A 132 20.03 4.91 1.42
CA ALA A 132 20.64 4.65 0.12
C ALA A 132 20.37 5.83 -0.83
N TYR A 133 21.19 5.95 -1.88
CA TYR A 133 20.98 6.92 -2.95
C TYR A 133 21.34 6.36 -4.31
N TYR A 134 20.61 6.80 -5.34
CA TYR A 134 20.69 6.32 -6.72
C TYR A 134 20.85 7.49 -7.69
N ALA A 135 21.16 7.17 -8.95
CA ALA A 135 21.25 8.19 -10.00
C ALA A 135 19.88 8.82 -10.31
N SER A 136 18.82 8.00 -10.36
CA SER A 136 17.43 8.41 -10.62
C SER A 136 16.43 7.59 -9.78
N GLU A 137 15.15 7.93 -9.90
CA GLU A 137 14.03 7.21 -9.27
C GLU A 137 13.84 5.77 -9.77
N ASP A 138 14.45 5.40 -10.90
CA ASP A 138 14.45 4.03 -11.43
C ASP A 138 15.27 3.04 -10.57
N LEU A 139 15.94 3.54 -9.53
CA LEU A 139 16.80 2.77 -8.62
C LEU A 139 17.95 2.04 -9.34
N LYS A 140 18.42 2.63 -10.45
CA LYS A 140 19.60 2.18 -11.21
C LYS A 140 20.89 2.83 -10.69
#